data_AF-A0A7W1LAB5-F1
#
_entry.id   AF-A0A7W1LAB5-F1
#
_cell.length_a   1.000
_cell.length_b   1.000
_cell.length_c   1.000
_cell.angle_alpha   90.00
_cell.angle_beta   90.00
_cell.angle_gamma   90.00
#
_symmetry.space_group_name_H-M   'P 1'
#
loop_
_entity.id
_entity.type
_entity.pdbx_description
1 polymer ?
#
loop_
_entity_poly.entity_id
_entity_poly.type
_entity_poly.pdbx_seq_one_letter_code
_entity_poly.pdbx_strand_id
1 'polypeptide(L)' 'MEEFLTHLMGKKIDVNCGSTATFRGDVIDVKDGILYLRDETERVAYVAIDKIALIYEVKEHASRPGFVG' A
#
# COMPACT_ATOMS: atom_id res chain seq x y z
N MET A 1 14.72 -1.23 -4.44
CA MET A 1 13.27 -0.98 -4.23
C MET A 1 12.70 -1.91 -3.17
N GLU A 2 13.05 -3.19 -3.16
CA GLU A 2 12.67 -4.13 -2.09
C GLU A 2 13.00 -3.63 -0.69
N GLU A 3 14.26 -3.25 -0.43
CA GLU A 3 14.68 -2.72 0.88
C GLU A 3 13.81 -1.54 1.36
N PHE A 4 13.46 -0.63 0.46
CA PHE A 4 12.57 0.48 0.75
C PHE A 4 11.15 0.01 1.12
N LEU A 5 10.59 -0.94 0.36
CA LEU A 5 9.27 -1.51 0.64
C LEU A 5 9.27 -2.31 1.96
N THR A 6 10.37 -2.98 2.30
CA THR A 6 10.53 -3.66 3.59
C THR A 6 10.46 -2.68 4.77
N HIS A 7 10.93 -1.44 4.61
CA HIS A 7 10.74 -0.40 5.63
C HIS A 7 9.28 0.09 5.76
N LEU A 8 8.41 -0.24 4.81
CA LEU A 8 6.98 0.07 4.83
C LEU A 8 6.13 -1.09 5.35
N MET A 9 6.73 -2.19 5.80
CA MET A 9 6.01 -3.32 6.41
C MET A 9 5.04 -2.84 7.50
N GLY A 10 3.79 -3.32 7.43
CA GLY A 10 2.71 -2.96 8.33
C GLY A 10 2.09 -1.57 8.08
N LYS A 11 2.59 -0.79 7.12
CA LYS A 11 1.97 0.49 6.73
C LYS A 11 0.98 0.28 5.60
N LYS A 12 -0.07 1.10 5.62
CA LYS A 12 -1.02 1.23 4.51
C LYS A 12 -0.44 2.12 3.42
N ILE A 13 -0.37 1.60 2.21
CA ILE A 13 0.18 2.32 1.05
C ILE A 13 -0.74 2.22 -0.17
N ASP A 14 -0.64 3.21 -1.04
CA ASP A 14 -1.14 3.15 -2.41
C ASP A 14 0.01 2.88 -3.35
N VAL A 15 -0.14 1.86 -4.19
CA VAL A 15 0.82 1.49 -5.22
C VAL A 15 0.14 1.62 -6.56
N ASN A 16 0.72 2.42 -7.45
CA ASN A 16 0.23 2.54 -8.81
C ASN A 16 1.25 1.96 -9.79
N CYS A 17 0.74 1.12 -10.70
CA CYS A 17 1.52 0.38 -11.70
C CYS A 17 1.42 1.00 -13.10
N GLY A 18 1.29 2.34 -13.18
CA GLY A 18 1.08 3.08 -14.42
C GLY A 18 -0.39 3.48 -14.65
N SER A 19 -0.85 3.43 -15.91
CA SER A 19 -1.99 4.23 -16.36
C SER A 19 -3.37 3.87 -15.78
N THR A 20 -3.59 2.65 -15.28
CA THR A 20 -4.96 2.23 -14.89
C THR A 20 -5.08 1.40 -13.61
N ALA A 21 -3.97 0.93 -13.02
CA ALA A 21 -4.01 0.05 -11.85
C ALA A 21 -3.39 0.73 -10.63
N THR A 22 -4.23 1.00 -9.63
CA THR A 22 -3.82 1.43 -8.29
C THR A 22 -4.34 0.42 -7.27
N PHE A 23 -3.45 -0.05 -6.40
CA PHE A 23 -3.76 -0.97 -5.31
C PHE A 23 -3.53 -0.25 -3.98
N ARG A 24 -4.50 -0.35 -3.09
CA ARG A 24 -4.40 0.16 -1.71
C ARG A 24 -4.40 -1.02 -0.76
N GLY A 25 -3.47 -1.04 0.18
CA GLY A 25 -3.44 -2.07 1.21
C GLY A 25 -2.28 -1.94 2.18
N ASP A 26 -2.28 -2.79 3.20
CA ASP A 26 -1.18 -2.92 4.14
C ASP A 26 -0.07 -3.77 3.55
N VAL A 27 1.18 -3.34 3.69
CA VAL A 27 2.34 -4.13 3.29
C VAL A 27 2.51 -5.30 4.26
N ILE A 28 2.24 -6.52 3.80
CA ILE A 28 2.32 -7.72 4.64
C ILE A 28 3.55 -8.59 4.36
N ASP A 29 4.18 -8.44 3.19
CA ASP A 29 5.45 -9.10 2.84
C ASP A 29 6.10 -8.45 1.62
N VAL A 30 7.41 -8.64 1.47
CA VAL A 30 8.22 -8.23 0.31
C VAL A 30 9.24 -9.32 0.05
N LYS A 31 9.09 -10.06 -1.06
CA LYS A 31 9.93 -11.21 -1.35
C LYS A 31 10.02 -11.49 -2.84
N ASP A 32 11.21 -11.88 -3.30
CA ASP A 32 11.48 -12.38 -4.67
C ASP A 32 10.92 -11.45 -5.78
N GLY A 33 11.05 -10.14 -5.64
CA GLY A 33 10.54 -9.16 -6.60
C GLY A 33 9.04 -8.87 -6.51
N ILE A 34 8.35 -9.39 -5.50
CA ILE A 34 6.90 -9.25 -5.30
C ILE A 34 6.59 -8.51 -4.00
N LEU A 35 5.70 -7.53 -4.10
CA LEU A 35 5.08 -6.83 -2.99
C LEU A 35 3.71 -7.44 -2.69
N TYR A 36 3.47 -7.75 -1.42
CA TYR A 36 2.23 -8.36 -0.94
C TYR A 36 1.42 -7.29 -0.20
N LEU A 37 0.27 -6.91 -0.76
CA LEU A 37 -0.64 -5.94 -0.17
C LEU A 37 -1.92 -6.61 0.27
N ARG A 38 -2.34 -6.38 1.51
CA ARG A 38 -3.64 -6.85 2.00
C ARG A 38 -4.65 -5.71 1.98
N ASP A 39 -5.77 -5.92 1.30
CA ASP A 39 -6.87 -4.96 1.25
C ASP A 39 -7.80 -5.06 2.49
N GLU A 40 -8.76 -4.14 2.59
CA GLU A 40 -9.73 -4.08 3.70
C GLU A 40 -10.69 -5.28 3.77
N THR A 41 -10.72 -6.11 2.72
CA THR A 41 -11.51 -7.34 2.65
C THR A 41 -10.66 -8.60 2.91
N GLU A 42 -9.46 -8.41 3.48
CA GLU A 42 -8.47 -9.47 3.76
C GLU A 42 -7.95 -10.19 2.49
N ARG A 43 -8.18 -9.64 1.29
CA ARG A 43 -7.63 -10.20 0.06
C ARG A 43 -6.21 -9.71 -0.16
N VAL A 44 -5.36 -10.60 -0.65
CA VAL A 44 -3.95 -10.29 -0.95
C VAL A 44 -3.78 -9.99 -2.43
N ALA A 45 -3.26 -8.82 -2.75
CA ALA A 45 -2.76 -8.45 -4.06
C ALA A 45 -1.25 -8.69 -4.12
N TYR A 46 -0.80 -9.33 -5.20
CA TYR A 46 0.61 -9.57 -5.49
C TYR A 46 1.05 -8.64 -6.61
N VAL A 47 1.96 -7.72 -6.30
CA VAL A 47 2.39 -6.67 -7.22
C VAL A 47 3.86 -6.88 -7.56
N ALA A 48 4.16 -6.99 -8.86
CA ALA A 48 5.53 -7.05 -9.33
C ALA A 48 6.22 -5.69 -9.09
N ILE A 49 7.33 -5.70 -8.35
CA ILE A 49 8.03 -4.49 -7.91
C ILE A 49 8.57 -3.69 -9.11
N ASP A 50 8.98 -4.37 -10.18
CA ASP A 50 9.47 -3.74 -11.41
C ASP A 50 8.38 -2.98 -12.20
N LYS A 51 7.11 -3.17 -11.87
CA LYS A 51 5.97 -2.46 -12.48
C LYS A 51 5.49 -1.27 -11.66
N ILE A 52 6.03 -1.06 -10.47
CA ILE A 52 5.62 0.03 -9.60
C ILE A 52 6.14 1.34 -10.16
N ALA A 53 5.21 2.22 -10.54
CA ALA A 53 5.53 3.56 -11.04
C ALA A 53 5.63 4.58 -9.90
N LEU A 54 4.79 4.44 -8.88
CA LEU A 54 4.74 5.35 -7.72
C LEU A 54 4.16 4.65 -6.48
N ILE A 55 4.52 5.19 -5.31
CA ILE A 55 4.06 4.73 -4.00
C ILE A 55 3.66 5.95 -3.16
N TYR A 56 2.48 5.93 -2.53
CA TYR A 56 2.08 6.90 -1.50
C TYR A 56 1.86 6.19 -0.16
N GLU A 57 2.40 6.74 0.93
CA GLU A 57 1.97 6.35 2.27
C GLU A 57 0.57 6.92 2.56
N VAL A 58 -0.36 6.06 2.95
CA VAL A 58 -1.71 6.49 3.33
C VAL A 58 -1.68 6.87 4.80
N LYS A 59 -1.83 8.16 5.09
CA LYS A 59 -2.11 8.61 6.46
C LYS A 59 -3.61 8.54 6.68
N GLU A 60 -4.06 7.72 7.62
CA GLU A 60 -5.44 7.86 8.10
C GLU A 60 -5.62 9.28 8.63
N HIS A 61 -6.64 9.96 8.11
CA HIS A 61 -7.06 11.21 8.72
C HIS A 61 -7.55 10.85 10.12
N ALA A 62 -6.83 11.30 11.15
CA ALA A 62 -7.36 11.28 12.49
C ALA A 62 -8.71 11.99 12.43
N SER A 63 -9.79 11.22 12.62
CA SER A 63 -11.12 11.77 12.84
C SER A 63 -10.96 12.77 13.98
N ARG A 64 -11.03 14.07 13.67
CA ARG A 64 -11.21 15.08 14.70
C ARG A 64 -12.68 14.94 15.08
N PRO A 65 -13.01 14.47 16.30
CA PRO A 65 -14.38 14.58 16.77
C PRO A 65 -14.65 16.07 17.01
N GLY A 66 -15.03 16.77 15.96
CA GLY A 66 -15.55 18.13 16.00
C GLY A 66 -17.07 18.04 16.07
N PHE A 67 -17.68 18.78 17.00
CA PHE A 67 -19.11 18.81 17.24
C PHE A 67 -19.89 18.97 15.92
N VAL A 68 -20.76 18.00 15.63
CA VAL A 68 -21.84 18.17 14.67
C VAL A 68 -22.83 19.13 15.33
N GLY A 69 -22.89 20.36 14.81
CA GLY A 69 -23.91 21.34 15.18
C GLY A 69 -25.27 20.97 14.62
#